data_AF-A0A2T1DYR9-F1
#
_entry.id   AF-A0A2T1DYR9-F1
#
_cell.length_a   1.000
_cell.length_b   1.000
_cell.length_c   1.000
_cell.angle_alpha   90.00
_cell.angle_beta   90.00
_cell.angle_gamma   90.00
#
_symmetry.space_group_name_H-M   'P 1'
#
loop_
_entity.id
_entity.type
_entity.pdbx_description
1 polymer ?
#
loop_
_entity_poly.entity_id
_entity_poly.type
_entity_poly.pdbx_seq_one_letter_code
_entity_poly.pdbx_strand_id
1 'polypeptide(L)'
;MKSDFQAKFLQHLIAKKQEKGFTLIELLVVIIIIGILSAIALPSFLNQANKAKESESKQYIGSMNRSQQAYYLEKNTFSSDVSLLGLGIKTDTTNYTYAIVGQTDKQVANTSYPKFTTTLRAHTGGVGVGFTTGATTGEATTLAVLCQSVKPTAGDATKVTFSTLTGPVCDGTVFQDLGK
;
A
#
# COMPACT_ATOMS: atom_id res chain seq x y z
N MET A 1 4.65 76.22 30.96
CA MET A 1 5.37 75.01 30.48
C MET A 1 4.77 73.67 30.95
N LYS A 2 4.06 73.58 32.09
CA LYS A 2 3.48 72.29 32.57
C LYS A 2 2.27 71.77 31.77
N SER A 3 1.55 72.63 31.06
CA SER A 3 0.31 72.29 30.34
C SER A 3 0.53 71.49 29.05
N ASP A 4 1.60 71.76 28.30
CA ASP A 4 1.92 71.05 27.05
C ASP A 4 2.33 69.59 27.27
N PHE A 5 3.02 69.32 28.38
CA PHE A 5 3.42 67.96 28.74
C PHE A 5 2.20 67.11 29.13
N GLN A 6 1.26 67.71 29.86
CA GLN A 6 0.00 67.06 30.23
C GLN A 6 -0.87 66.77 28.99
N ALA A 7 -0.93 67.69 28.03
CA ALA A 7 -1.66 67.49 26.78
C ALA A 7 -1.06 66.36 25.93
N LYS A 8 0.27 66.33 25.74
CA LYS A 8 0.95 65.25 24.98
C LYS A 8 0.86 63.89 25.67
N PHE A 9 0.88 63.86 27.01
CA PHE A 9 0.70 62.62 27.78
C PHE A 9 -0.72 62.07 27.66
N LEU A 10 -1.76 62.93 27.75
CA LEU A 10 -3.15 62.51 27.50
C LEU A 10 -3.35 62.02 26.06
N GLN A 11 -2.73 62.68 25.08
CA GLN A 11 -2.84 62.31 23.68
C GLN A 11 -2.17 60.95 23.38
N HIS A 12 -1.10 60.60 24.11
CA HIS A 12 -0.46 59.29 24.03
C HIS A 12 -1.30 58.15 24.67
N LEU A 13 -2.07 58.47 25.72
CA LEU A 13 -2.99 57.51 26.34
C LEU A 13 -4.25 57.27 25.48
N ILE A 14 -4.73 58.30 24.78
CA ILE A 14 -5.90 58.21 23.89
C ILE A 14 -5.54 57.59 22.52
N ALA A 15 -4.29 57.75 22.06
CA ALA A 15 -3.80 57.18 20.79
C ALA A 15 -3.43 55.69 20.86
N LYS A 16 -3.56 55.03 22.02
CA LYS A 16 -3.39 53.58 22.13
C LYS A 16 -4.58 52.92 21.43
N LYS A 17 -4.44 52.70 20.11
CA LYS A 17 -5.33 51.85 19.31
C LYS A 17 -5.67 50.61 20.14
N GLN A 18 -6.96 50.38 20.34
CA GLN A 18 -7.45 49.17 20.97
C GLN A 18 -7.13 48.00 20.01
N GLU A 19 -5.94 47.43 20.17
CA GLU A 19 -5.61 46.12 19.63
C GLU A 19 -6.63 45.14 20.20
N LYS A 20 -7.66 44.82 19.40
CA LYS A 20 -8.65 43.81 19.74
C LYS A 20 -7.92 42.47 19.71
N GLY A 21 -7.43 42.02 20.87
CA GLY A 21 -6.88 40.68 21.03
C GLY A 21 -7.96 39.62 20.81
N PHE A 22 -7.56 38.45 20.31
CA PHE A 22 -8.41 37.26 20.29
C PHE A 22 -8.88 36.92 21.70
N THR A 23 -10.17 36.64 21.85
CA THR A 23 -10.71 36.20 23.14
C THR A 23 -10.36 34.73 23.38
N LEU A 24 -10.17 34.35 24.65
CA LEU A 24 -9.93 32.95 25.01
C LEU A 24 -11.08 32.03 24.59
N ILE A 25 -12.32 32.56 24.59
CA ILE A 25 -13.51 31.81 24.17
C ILE A 25 -13.53 31.57 22.66
N GLU A 26 -13.09 32.52 21.84
CA GLU A 26 -12.97 32.32 20.39
C GLU A 26 -11.96 31.21 20.08
N LEU A 27 -10.82 31.22 20.75
CA LEU A 27 -9.81 30.16 20.56
C LEU A 27 -10.34 28.81 21.04
N LEU A 28 -11.07 28.78 22.16
CA LEU A 28 -11.70 27.56 22.70
C LEU A 28 -12.72 26.94 21.72
N VAL A 29 -13.60 27.75 21.12
CA VAL A 29 -14.58 27.25 20.15
C VAL A 29 -13.88 26.70 18.90
N VAL A 30 -12.83 27.37 18.42
CA VAL A 30 -12.06 26.90 17.25
C VAL A 30 -11.41 25.55 17.52
N ILE A 31 -10.76 25.36 18.67
CA ILE A 31 -10.14 24.06 18.99
C ILE A 31 -11.17 22.93 19.14
N ILE A 32 -12.38 23.25 19.61
CA ILE A 32 -13.48 22.28 19.69
C ILE A 32 -13.91 21.88 18.28
N ILE A 33 -14.09 22.83 17.36
CA ILE A 33 -14.51 22.54 15.99
C ILE A 33 -13.45 21.71 15.26
N ILE A 34 -12.17 22.09 15.31
CA ILE A 34 -11.10 21.29 14.67
C ILE A 34 -10.95 19.91 15.33
N GLY A 35 -11.22 19.81 16.64
CA GLY A 35 -11.22 18.54 17.37
C GLY A 35 -12.28 17.56 16.85
N ILE A 36 -13.51 18.05 16.67
CA ILE A 36 -14.62 17.25 16.11
C ILE A 36 -14.31 16.82 14.68
N LEU A 37 -13.85 17.74 13.82
CA LEU A 37 -13.49 17.42 12.44
C LEU A 37 -12.35 16.40 12.36
N SER A 38 -11.33 16.55 13.20
CA SER A 38 -10.17 15.65 13.24
C SER A 38 -10.57 14.24 13.69
N ALA A 39 -11.48 14.11 14.66
CA ALA A 39 -11.94 12.81 15.14
C ALA A 39 -12.59 11.95 14.04
N ILE A 40 -13.32 12.58 13.10
CA ILE A 40 -13.97 11.90 11.98
C ILE A 40 -12.99 11.70 10.82
N ALA A 41 -12.16 12.69 10.52
CA ALA A 41 -11.28 12.67 9.35
C ALA A 41 -10.05 11.75 9.52
N LEU A 42 -9.47 11.71 10.72
CA LEU A 42 -8.22 10.99 10.98
C LEU A 42 -8.28 9.48 10.67
N PRO A 43 -9.30 8.70 11.10
CA PRO A 43 -9.34 7.27 10.77
C PRO A 43 -9.45 7.02 9.27
N SER A 44 -10.22 7.86 8.54
CA SER A 44 -10.33 7.79 7.09
C SER A 44 -8.99 8.09 6.40
N PHE A 45 -8.29 9.12 6.86
CA PHE A 45 -6.97 9.49 6.34
C PHE A 45 -5.94 8.38 6.52
N LEU A 46 -5.88 7.77 7.71
CA LEU A 46 -4.97 6.65 7.99
C LEU A 46 -5.28 5.43 7.11
N ASN A 47 -6.55 5.11 6.88
CA ASN A 47 -6.94 4.03 5.99
C ASN A 47 -6.53 4.30 4.53
N GLN A 48 -6.69 5.54 4.05
CA GLN A 48 -6.24 5.93 2.70
C GLN A 48 -4.71 5.84 2.57
N ALA A 49 -3.96 6.26 3.60
CA ALA A 49 -2.51 6.10 3.63
C ALA A 49 -2.10 4.61 3.57
N ASN A 50 -2.81 3.73 4.26
CA ASN A 50 -2.56 2.28 4.19
C ASN A 50 -2.89 1.70 2.80
N LYS A 51 -4.00 2.11 2.18
CA LYS A 51 -4.33 1.71 0.80
C LYS A 51 -3.28 2.16 -0.22
N ALA A 52 -2.71 3.35 -0.04
CA ALA A 52 -1.62 3.84 -0.89
C ALA A 52 -0.37 2.94 -0.75
N LYS A 53 -0.03 2.53 0.48
CA LYS A 53 1.05 1.56 0.74
C LYS A 53 0.74 0.19 0.13
N GLU A 54 -0.49 -0.31 0.24
CA GLU A 54 -0.89 -1.56 -0.40
C GLU A 54 -0.84 -1.49 -1.94
N SER A 55 -1.09 -0.31 -2.52
CA SER A 55 -0.99 -0.11 -3.97
C SER A 55 0.44 -0.30 -4.50
N GLU A 56 1.45 0.12 -3.75
CA GLU A 56 2.88 -0.16 -4.05
C GLU A 56 3.10 -1.67 -4.23
N SER A 57 2.67 -2.44 -3.23
CA SER A 57 2.81 -3.90 -3.23
C SER A 57 2.06 -4.56 -4.39
N LYS A 58 0.80 -4.14 -4.63
CA LYS A 58 0.00 -4.65 -5.73
C LYS A 58 0.68 -4.43 -7.09
N GLN A 59 1.25 -3.25 -7.30
CA GLN A 59 1.97 -2.92 -8.54
C GLN A 59 3.25 -3.74 -8.69
N TYR A 60 4.01 -3.92 -7.61
CA TYR A 60 5.27 -4.66 -7.64
C TYR A 60 5.03 -6.14 -7.94
N ILE A 61 4.11 -6.80 -7.21
CA ILE A 61 3.76 -8.20 -7.47
C ILE A 61 3.18 -8.38 -8.87
N GLY A 62 2.33 -7.46 -9.35
CA GLY A 62 1.83 -7.50 -10.72
C GLY A 62 2.94 -7.39 -11.78
N SER A 63 3.93 -6.53 -11.56
CA SER A 63 5.10 -6.42 -12.43
C SER A 63 6.01 -7.65 -12.35
N MET A 64 6.21 -8.23 -11.17
CA MET A 64 6.91 -9.50 -10.98
C MET A 64 6.22 -10.63 -11.73
N ASN A 65 4.89 -10.74 -11.66
CA ASN A 65 4.15 -11.75 -12.41
C ASN A 65 4.33 -11.60 -13.93
N ARG A 66 4.28 -10.38 -14.47
CA ARG A 66 4.51 -10.14 -15.90
C ARG A 66 5.93 -10.49 -16.31
N SER A 67 6.92 -10.10 -15.51
CA SER A 67 8.32 -10.41 -15.81
C SER A 67 8.61 -11.91 -15.69
N GLN A 68 8.04 -12.61 -14.71
CA GLN A 68 8.16 -14.07 -14.59
C GLN A 68 7.58 -14.79 -15.83
N GLN A 69 6.44 -14.31 -16.36
CA GLN A 69 5.88 -14.85 -17.60
C GLN A 69 6.83 -14.62 -18.79
N ALA A 70 7.37 -13.41 -18.94
CA ALA A 70 8.34 -13.11 -20.01
C ALA A 70 9.62 -13.94 -19.87
N TYR A 71 10.16 -14.05 -18.66
CA TYR A 71 11.35 -14.83 -18.35
C TYR A 71 11.15 -16.33 -18.69
N TYR A 72 9.97 -16.87 -18.39
CA TYR A 72 9.62 -18.23 -18.77
C TYR A 72 9.54 -18.42 -20.29
N LEU A 73 8.98 -17.46 -21.03
CA LEU A 73 8.93 -17.52 -22.49
C LEU A 73 10.33 -17.50 -23.13
N GLU A 74 11.29 -16.84 -22.52
CA GLU A 74 12.67 -16.77 -23.02
C GLU A 74 13.52 -17.98 -22.62
N LYS A 75 13.33 -18.50 -21.40
CA LYS A 75 14.25 -19.48 -20.79
C LYS A 75 13.63 -20.82 -20.42
N ASN A 76 12.33 -21.00 -20.63
CA ASN A 76 11.55 -22.20 -20.25
C ASN A 76 11.67 -22.59 -18.76
N THR A 77 12.00 -21.65 -17.89
CA THR A 77 12.01 -21.82 -16.43
C THR A 77 11.71 -20.48 -15.77
N PHE A 78 11.19 -20.48 -14.54
CA PHE A 78 10.94 -19.26 -13.79
C PHE A 78 12.20 -18.79 -13.05
N SER A 79 12.32 -17.49 -12.79
CA SER A 79 13.44 -16.97 -11.99
C SER A 79 13.22 -17.20 -10.50
N SER A 80 14.24 -17.64 -9.77
CA SER A 80 14.28 -17.63 -8.30
C SER A 80 14.68 -16.28 -7.72
N ASP A 81 15.26 -15.40 -8.54
CA ASP A 81 15.85 -14.14 -8.10
C ASP A 81 15.18 -12.94 -8.76
N VAL A 82 14.80 -11.96 -7.94
CA VAL A 82 14.10 -10.74 -8.39
C VAL A 82 15.01 -9.86 -9.26
N SER A 83 16.33 -9.90 -9.03
CA SER A 83 17.31 -9.15 -9.82
C SER A 83 17.37 -9.60 -11.28
N LEU A 84 17.17 -10.90 -11.54
CA LEU A 84 17.18 -11.47 -12.89
C LEU A 84 15.95 -11.07 -13.72
N LEU A 85 14.89 -10.57 -13.07
CA LEU A 85 13.67 -10.10 -13.73
C LEU A 85 13.83 -8.72 -14.39
N GLY A 86 14.94 -8.02 -14.16
CA GLY A 86 15.25 -6.73 -14.81
C GLY A 86 14.29 -5.59 -14.45
N LEU A 87 13.50 -5.73 -13.38
CA LEU A 87 12.42 -4.79 -13.03
C LEU A 87 12.90 -3.51 -12.35
N GLY A 88 14.14 -3.48 -11.84
CA GLY A 88 14.66 -2.34 -11.06
C GLY A 88 13.93 -2.09 -9.73
N ILE A 89 13.15 -3.07 -9.26
CA ILE A 89 12.43 -2.98 -7.99
C ILE A 89 13.36 -3.25 -6.80
N LYS A 90 13.18 -2.50 -5.72
CA LYS A 90 13.83 -2.80 -4.44
C LYS A 90 13.08 -3.95 -3.77
N THR A 91 13.81 -5.01 -3.44
CA THR A 91 13.25 -6.17 -2.70
C THR A 91 12.91 -5.82 -1.26
N ASP A 92 13.49 -4.76 -0.72
CA ASP A 92 13.17 -4.28 0.62
C ASP A 92 12.81 -2.79 0.58
N THR A 93 11.54 -2.48 0.83
CA THR A 93 11.02 -1.11 0.92
C THR A 93 10.65 -0.78 2.35
N THR A 94 10.20 0.44 2.61
CA THR A 94 9.78 0.86 3.95
C THR A 94 8.56 0.07 4.44
N ASN A 95 7.70 -0.37 3.52
CA ASN A 95 6.41 -0.99 3.85
C ASN A 95 6.41 -2.51 3.65
N TYR A 96 7.16 -3.02 2.67
CA TYR A 96 7.13 -4.42 2.25
C TYR A 96 8.53 -4.98 2.01
N THR A 97 8.64 -6.30 2.20
CA THR A 97 9.75 -7.11 1.68
C THR A 97 9.21 -8.05 0.62
N TYR A 98 9.84 -8.08 -0.55
CA TYR A 98 9.47 -8.88 -1.69
C TYR A 98 10.42 -10.08 -1.83
N ALA A 99 9.85 -11.25 -2.07
CA ALA A 99 10.58 -12.48 -2.25
C ALA A 99 9.93 -13.34 -3.34
N ILE A 100 10.73 -14.24 -3.91
CA ILE A 100 10.24 -15.30 -4.78
C ILE A 100 10.33 -16.61 -4.00
N VAL A 101 9.27 -17.40 -4.04
CA VAL A 101 9.14 -18.66 -3.30
C VAL A 101 8.46 -19.71 -4.16
N GLY A 102 8.69 -20.99 -3.83
CA GLY A 102 8.03 -22.11 -4.51
C GLY A 102 8.34 -22.19 -6.02
N GLN A 103 9.50 -21.68 -6.44
CA GLN A 103 9.96 -21.73 -7.82
C GLN A 103 10.21 -23.20 -8.23
N THR A 104 9.69 -23.55 -9.40
CA THR A 104 10.00 -24.76 -10.16
C THR A 104 10.01 -24.39 -11.64
N ASP A 105 10.27 -25.34 -12.53
CA ASP A 105 10.12 -25.10 -13.97
C ASP A 105 8.68 -24.84 -14.40
N LYS A 106 7.67 -25.17 -13.58
CA LYS A 106 6.25 -25.05 -13.96
C LYS A 106 5.48 -24.03 -13.16
N GLN A 107 6.04 -23.50 -12.08
CA GLN A 107 5.36 -22.52 -11.25
C GLN A 107 6.32 -21.66 -10.44
N VAL A 108 5.85 -20.50 -10.02
CA VAL A 108 6.55 -19.59 -9.12
C VAL A 108 5.54 -18.73 -8.38
N ALA A 109 5.82 -18.41 -7.11
CA ALA A 109 5.06 -17.45 -6.35
C ALA A 109 5.95 -16.24 -6.00
N ASN A 110 5.45 -15.05 -6.32
CA ASN A 110 6.01 -13.77 -5.94
C ASN A 110 5.26 -13.28 -4.70
N THR A 111 5.96 -13.01 -3.61
CA THR A 111 5.35 -12.69 -2.32
C THR A 111 5.79 -11.32 -1.84
N SER A 112 4.87 -10.62 -1.17
CA SER A 112 5.13 -9.37 -0.45
C SER A 112 4.71 -9.55 1.01
N TYR A 113 5.66 -9.36 1.91
CA TYR A 113 5.44 -9.43 3.34
C TYR A 113 5.38 -8.01 3.90
N PRO A 114 4.27 -7.59 4.53
CA PRO A 114 4.18 -6.27 5.13
C PRO A 114 5.08 -6.20 6.36
N LYS A 115 5.85 -5.11 6.49
CA LYS A 115 6.64 -4.82 7.70
C LYS A 115 5.76 -4.38 8.88
N PHE A 116 4.59 -3.80 8.58
CA PHE A 116 3.59 -3.37 9.57
C PHE A 116 2.38 -4.31 9.55
N THR A 117 2.49 -5.40 10.29
CA THR A 117 1.60 -6.57 10.22
C THR A 117 0.20 -6.33 10.81
N THR A 118 0.01 -5.22 11.53
CA THR A 118 -1.25 -4.84 12.17
C THR A 118 -2.14 -3.97 11.29
N THR A 119 -1.59 -3.32 10.26
CA THR A 119 -2.31 -2.34 9.43
C THR A 119 -2.25 -2.63 7.94
N LEU A 120 -1.23 -3.36 7.47
CA LEU A 120 -1.03 -3.66 6.05
C LEU A 120 -1.30 -5.14 5.73
N ARG A 121 -1.89 -5.38 4.57
CA ARG A 121 -2.17 -6.73 4.05
C ARG A 121 -1.04 -7.25 3.18
N ALA A 122 -0.84 -8.57 3.22
CA ALA A 122 0.12 -9.25 2.35
C ALA A 122 -0.45 -9.44 0.95
N HIS A 123 0.41 -9.40 -0.07
CA HIS A 123 0.04 -9.75 -1.43
C HIS A 123 0.92 -10.89 -1.94
N THR A 124 0.34 -11.78 -2.72
CA THR A 124 1.05 -12.89 -3.35
C THR A 124 0.57 -13.04 -4.79
N GLY A 125 1.49 -13.31 -5.70
CA GLY A 125 1.21 -13.49 -7.12
C GLY A 125 1.75 -14.83 -7.56
N GLY A 126 0.90 -15.72 -8.02
CA GLY A 126 1.34 -16.99 -8.59
C GLY A 126 1.42 -16.88 -10.10
N VAL A 127 2.48 -17.43 -10.68
CA VAL A 127 2.59 -17.67 -12.11
C VAL A 127 2.86 -19.15 -12.31
N GLY A 128 2.10 -19.79 -13.18
CA GLY A 128 2.29 -21.21 -13.46
C GLY A 128 1.94 -21.55 -14.90
N VAL A 129 2.51 -22.65 -15.38
CA VAL A 129 2.26 -23.20 -16.69
C VAL A 129 1.07 -24.14 -16.59
N GLY A 130 0.02 -23.89 -17.36
CA GLY A 130 -1.19 -24.68 -17.34
C GLY A 130 -1.98 -24.55 -18.63
N PHE A 131 -3.06 -25.32 -18.74
CA PHE A 131 -3.96 -25.23 -19.88
C PHE A 131 -5.06 -24.19 -19.61
N THR A 132 -5.48 -23.47 -20.65
CA THR A 132 -6.65 -22.60 -20.55
C THR A 132 -7.91 -23.46 -20.42
N THR A 133 -8.64 -23.29 -19.31
CA THR A 133 -10.00 -23.81 -19.08
C THR A 133 -10.20 -25.30 -19.40
N GLY A 134 -9.71 -26.19 -18.52
CA GLY A 134 -10.17 -27.59 -18.47
C GLY A 134 -9.76 -28.48 -19.65
N ALA A 135 -8.95 -27.99 -20.58
CA ALA A 135 -8.37 -28.80 -21.63
C ALA A 135 -7.20 -29.63 -21.05
N THR A 136 -7.26 -30.96 -21.17
CA THR A 136 -6.13 -31.86 -20.87
C THR A 136 -5.18 -32.04 -22.07
N THR A 137 -5.56 -31.45 -23.21
CA THR A 137 -4.81 -31.46 -24.48
C THR A 137 -4.87 -30.05 -25.07
N GLY A 138 -3.73 -29.37 -25.12
CA GLY A 138 -3.59 -28.02 -25.67
C GLY A 138 -2.17 -27.52 -25.52
N GLU A 139 -1.86 -26.34 -26.06
CA GLU A 139 -0.58 -25.69 -25.78
C GLU A 139 -0.61 -25.12 -24.35
N ALA A 140 0.38 -25.50 -23.55
CA ALA A 140 0.48 -25.00 -22.20
C ALA A 140 0.87 -23.51 -22.24
N THR A 141 0.10 -22.66 -21.55
CA THR A 141 0.34 -21.22 -21.49
C THR A 141 0.68 -20.81 -20.06
N THR A 142 1.36 -19.67 -19.90
CA THR A 142 1.60 -19.10 -18.58
C THR A 142 0.34 -18.39 -18.09
N LEU A 143 -0.16 -18.81 -16.94
CA LEU A 143 -1.29 -18.22 -16.24
C LEU A 143 -0.78 -17.53 -14.99
N ALA A 144 -1.36 -16.38 -14.64
CA ALA A 144 -1.00 -15.63 -13.45
C ALA A 144 -2.24 -15.28 -12.62
N VAL A 145 -2.06 -15.18 -11.31
CA VAL A 145 -3.07 -14.70 -10.35
C VAL A 145 -2.42 -13.70 -9.40
N LEU A 146 -3.22 -12.78 -8.88
CA LEU A 146 -2.80 -11.81 -7.86
C LEU A 146 -3.76 -11.88 -6.69
N CYS A 147 -3.24 -12.18 -5.52
CA CYS A 147 -4.00 -12.42 -4.32
C CYS A 147 -3.63 -11.41 -3.23
N GLN A 148 -4.59 -11.06 -2.40
CA GLN A 148 -4.42 -10.20 -1.22
C GLN A 148 -4.97 -10.88 0.03
N SER A 149 -4.28 -10.75 1.16
CA SER A 149 -4.77 -11.32 2.42
C SER A 149 -6.04 -10.61 2.90
N VAL A 150 -7.02 -11.38 3.38
CA VAL A 150 -8.31 -10.84 3.85
C VAL A 150 -8.16 -9.98 5.12
N LYS A 151 -7.09 -10.20 5.88
CA LYS A 151 -6.73 -9.47 7.10
C LYS A 151 -5.26 -9.04 7.04
N PRO A 152 -4.87 -7.94 7.73
CA PRO A 152 -3.45 -7.65 7.98
C PRO A 152 -2.78 -8.86 8.63
N THR A 153 -1.66 -9.32 8.08
CA THR A 153 -0.99 -10.53 8.58
C THR A 153 0.52 -10.45 8.45
N ALA A 154 1.22 -11.11 9.37
CA ALA A 154 2.65 -11.35 9.29
C ALA A 154 2.89 -12.72 8.64
N GLY A 155 3.54 -12.77 7.48
CA GLY A 155 4.31 -13.96 7.11
C GLY A 155 3.63 -15.09 6.34
N ASP A 156 2.34 -15.02 5.97
CA ASP A 156 1.68 -16.17 5.32
C ASP A 156 1.47 -15.98 3.80
N ALA A 157 2.51 -15.58 3.06
CA ALA A 157 2.38 -15.25 1.63
C ALA A 157 2.45 -16.48 0.69
N THR A 158 2.66 -17.69 1.21
CA THR A 158 2.58 -18.95 0.44
C THR A 158 1.19 -19.55 0.52
N LYS A 159 0.24 -18.94 -0.19
CA LYS A 159 -1.17 -19.40 -0.28
C LYS A 159 -1.71 -19.31 -1.71
N VAL A 160 -0.83 -19.49 -2.70
CA VAL A 160 -1.26 -19.76 -4.08
C VAL A 160 -1.11 -21.24 -4.32
N THR A 161 -2.23 -21.89 -4.64
CA THR A 161 -2.25 -23.29 -5.06
C THR A 161 -2.19 -23.34 -6.57
N PHE A 162 -1.40 -24.27 -7.11
CA PHE A 162 -1.24 -24.44 -8.54
C PHE A 162 -1.96 -25.71 -8.99
N SER A 163 -2.77 -25.58 -10.03
CA SER A 163 -3.43 -26.69 -10.70
C SER A 163 -3.14 -26.62 -12.20
N THR A 164 -2.87 -27.76 -12.82
CA THR A 164 -2.60 -27.86 -14.26
C THR A 164 -3.81 -27.55 -15.13
N LEU A 165 -5.03 -27.64 -14.57
CA LEU A 165 -6.30 -27.46 -15.30
C LEU A 165 -6.89 -26.05 -15.19
N THR A 166 -6.56 -25.33 -14.10
CA THR A 166 -7.15 -24.02 -13.78
C THR A 166 -6.09 -22.93 -13.57
N GLY A 167 -4.81 -23.30 -13.58
CA GLY A 167 -3.70 -22.37 -13.30
C GLY A 167 -3.54 -22.08 -11.81
N PRO A 168 -2.80 -21.00 -11.47
CA PRO A 168 -2.63 -20.57 -10.09
C PRO A 168 -3.93 -19.97 -9.53
N VAL A 169 -4.30 -20.35 -8.30
CA VAL A 169 -5.52 -19.91 -7.62
C VAL A 169 -5.18 -19.48 -6.19
N CYS A 170 -5.79 -18.39 -5.74
CA CYS A 170 -5.68 -17.93 -4.35
C CYS A 170 -6.39 -18.89 -3.39
N ASP A 171 -5.82 -19.17 -2.23
CA ASP A 171 -6.55 -19.82 -1.14
C ASP A 171 -7.66 -18.90 -0.63
N GLY A 172 -8.89 -19.14 -1.10
CA GLY A 172 -10.06 -18.31 -0.81
C GLY A 172 -10.43 -18.18 0.67
N THR A 173 -9.80 -18.95 1.57
CA THR A 173 -10.04 -18.84 3.02
C THR A 173 -9.23 -17.73 3.68
N VAL A 174 -8.04 -17.42 3.15
CA VAL A 174 -7.09 -16.46 3.73
C VAL A 174 -6.74 -15.34 2.74
N PHE A 175 -6.88 -15.59 1.45
CA PHE A 175 -6.53 -14.69 0.36
C PHE A 175 -7.68 -14.52 -0.63
N GLN A 176 -7.97 -13.26 -0.94
CA GLN A 176 -8.92 -12.87 -1.97
C GLN A 176 -8.19 -12.64 -3.30
N ASP A 177 -8.76 -13.16 -4.38
CA ASP A 177 -8.30 -12.86 -5.74
C ASP A 177 -8.64 -11.41 -6.11
N LEU A 178 -7.63 -10.68 -6.58
CA LEU A 178 -7.76 -9.29 -7.01
C LEU A 178 -8.04 -9.12 -8.50
N GLY A 179 -8.18 -10.23 -9.23
CA GLY A 179 -8.31 -10.26 -10.68
C GLY A 179 -6.97 -10.02 -11.38
N LYS A 180 -6.94 -10.36 -12.67
CA LYS A 180 -5.81 -10.11 -13.57
C LYS A 180 -5.75 -8.65 -14.01
#